data_AF-W8ZPG3-F1
#
_entry.id   AF-W8ZPG3-F1
#
_cell.length_a   1.000
_cell.length_b   1.000
_cell.length_c   1.000
_cell.angle_alpha   90.00
_cell.angle_beta   90.00
_cell.angle_gamma   90.00
#
_symmetry.space_group_name_H-M   'P 1'
#
loop_
_entity.id
_entity.type
_entity.pdbx_description
1 polymer ?
#
loop_
_entity_poly.entity_id
_entity_poly.type
_entity_poly.pdbx_seq_one_letter_code
_entity_poly.pdbx_strand_id
1 'polypeptide(L)'
;GLGTWEDQHSVLLEKGPKRVSPFFIPMMIANMASGQVSMATGAKGPNTTVVTACATGTHTIGDSFKMIQRGDADVMICGGAESTIRPMAMAGFCSMRAMSVRNDEPQKASRPFDVDRDGFVMGEGAGVLILESLEHAEARGAHIYAEVIGYGMSGDAHHMTEPDPDGAARCMKMALRDAKLEPESIDYINAHGTSTPVGDKSETTAIKNTFGEHAYKVAVSSTKSMTGHLLGAAGGVEAVILALTLQNGVIAPTINLDNQDPECDLDYVPNVPRQADVRTALSNSFGFGGHNATIIMKKYEA
;
A
#
# COMPACT_ATOMS: atom_id res chain seq x y z
N GLY A 1 -11.88 11.86 -9.72
CA GLY A 1 -10.79 11.08 -10.30
C GLY A 1 -11.12 10.65 -11.71
N LEU A 2 -10.61 9.49 -12.11
CA LEU A 2 -10.61 9.01 -13.50
C LEU A 2 -12.03 8.87 -14.10
N GLY A 3 -13.00 8.35 -13.34
CA GLY A 3 -14.38 8.21 -13.83
C GLY A 3 -15.00 9.55 -14.24
N THR A 4 -14.83 10.60 -13.42
CA THR A 4 -15.27 11.96 -13.75
C THR A 4 -14.63 12.46 -15.05
N TRP A 5 -13.33 12.19 -15.25
CA TRP A 5 -12.64 12.61 -16.46
C TRP A 5 -13.22 11.93 -17.70
N GLU A 6 -13.41 10.62 -17.66
CA GLU A 6 -13.97 9.84 -18.76
C GLU A 6 -15.40 10.27 -19.12
N ASP A 7 -16.26 10.47 -18.11
CA ASP A 7 -17.64 10.91 -18.29
C ASP A 7 -17.71 12.32 -18.89
N GLN A 8 -16.92 13.26 -18.35
CA GLN A 8 -16.91 14.64 -18.81
C GLN A 8 -16.22 14.80 -20.17
N HIS A 9 -15.25 13.95 -20.49
CA HIS A 9 -14.65 13.88 -21.82
C HIS A 9 -15.68 13.44 -22.87
N SER A 10 -16.47 12.40 -22.57
CA SER A 10 -17.54 11.94 -23.47
C SER A 10 -18.60 13.04 -23.68
N VAL A 11 -19.01 13.73 -22.60
CA VAL A 11 -19.92 14.88 -22.68
C VAL A 11 -19.35 16.01 -23.54
N LEU A 12 -18.05 16.30 -23.41
CA LEU A 12 -17.38 17.33 -24.23
C LEU A 12 -17.45 16.98 -25.73
N LEU A 13 -17.13 15.74 -26.09
CA LEU A 13 -17.13 15.30 -27.48
C LEU A 13 -18.54 15.26 -28.09
N GLU A 14 -19.52 14.75 -27.35
CA GLU A 14 -20.89 14.55 -27.84
C GLU A 14 -21.74 15.83 -27.82
N LYS A 15 -21.56 16.66 -26.78
CA LYS A 15 -22.50 17.75 -26.45
C LYS A 15 -21.84 19.13 -26.39
N GLY A 16 -20.52 19.20 -26.58
CA GLY A 16 -19.74 20.42 -26.61
C GLY A 16 -19.42 21.02 -25.23
N PRO A 17 -18.51 22.01 -25.18
CA PRO A 17 -17.90 22.50 -23.94
C PRO A 17 -18.89 23.15 -22.96
N LYS A 18 -20.00 23.71 -23.45
CA LYS A 18 -21.04 24.32 -22.59
C LYS A 18 -21.78 23.31 -21.71
N ARG A 19 -21.61 22.01 -21.95
CA ARG A 19 -22.29 20.93 -21.21
C ARG A 19 -21.40 20.24 -20.19
N VAL A 20 -20.11 20.55 -20.16
CA VAL A 20 -19.19 20.07 -19.13
C VAL A 20 -19.60 20.64 -17.77
N SER A 21 -19.62 19.78 -16.76
CA SER A 21 -20.02 20.13 -15.41
C SER A 21 -19.11 21.22 -14.83
N PRO A 22 -19.65 22.23 -14.12
CA PRO A 22 -18.83 23.19 -13.37
C PRO A 22 -18.02 22.51 -12.25
N PHE A 23 -18.42 21.31 -11.83
CA PHE A 23 -17.71 20.51 -10.83
C PHE A 23 -16.67 19.56 -11.43
N PHE A 24 -16.44 19.57 -12.75
CA PHE A 24 -15.48 18.67 -13.39
C PHE A 24 -14.10 18.74 -12.72
N ILE A 25 -13.52 19.93 -12.63
CA ILE A 25 -12.19 20.13 -12.06
C ILE A 25 -12.12 19.65 -10.60
N PRO A 26 -12.97 20.15 -9.66
CA PRO A 26 -12.88 19.72 -8.28
C PRO A 26 -13.18 18.22 -8.12
N MET A 27 -14.09 17.63 -8.90
CA MET A 27 -14.35 16.18 -8.83
C MET A 27 -13.24 15.33 -9.47
N MET A 28 -12.38 15.89 -10.31
CA MET A 28 -11.36 15.15 -11.06
C MET A 28 -10.02 15.10 -10.33
N ILE A 29 -9.56 16.24 -9.79
CA ILE A 29 -8.25 16.36 -9.14
C ILE A 29 -8.11 15.45 -7.90
N ALA A 30 -6.95 14.81 -7.77
CA ALA A 30 -6.71 13.81 -6.73
C ALA A 30 -6.87 14.36 -5.30
N ASN A 31 -6.55 15.64 -5.10
CA ASN A 31 -6.56 16.26 -3.78
C ASN A 31 -7.94 16.56 -3.20
N MET A 32 -9.00 16.40 -3.99
CA MET A 32 -10.34 16.66 -3.49
C MET A 32 -10.78 15.67 -2.42
N ALA A 33 -10.21 14.45 -2.37
CA ALA A 33 -10.47 13.52 -1.27
C ALA A 33 -10.08 14.14 0.08
N SER A 34 -8.85 14.65 0.22
CA SER A 34 -8.40 15.36 1.43
C SER A 34 -9.24 16.62 1.70
N GLY A 35 -9.56 17.39 0.65
CA GLY A 35 -10.40 18.59 0.77
C GLY A 35 -11.80 18.31 1.32
N GLN A 36 -12.47 17.27 0.81
CA GLN A 36 -13.81 16.87 1.28
C GLN A 36 -13.77 16.37 2.72
N VAL A 37 -12.77 15.56 3.08
CA VAL A 37 -12.60 15.07 4.45
C VAL A 37 -12.31 16.22 5.43
N SER A 38 -11.47 17.17 5.04
CA SER A 38 -11.20 18.38 5.84
C SER A 38 -12.47 19.20 6.07
N MET A 39 -13.27 19.45 5.03
CA MET A 39 -14.55 20.17 5.16
C MET A 39 -15.56 19.40 6.03
N ALA A 40 -15.65 18.08 5.86
CA ALA A 40 -16.60 17.23 6.59
C ALA A 40 -16.28 17.11 8.08
N THR A 41 -14.99 17.09 8.44
CA THR A 41 -14.52 16.93 9.82
C THR A 41 -14.22 18.25 10.52
N GLY A 42 -14.10 19.35 9.75
CA GLY A 42 -13.63 20.63 10.27
C GLY A 42 -12.14 20.66 10.59
N ALA A 43 -11.35 19.68 10.10
CA ALA A 43 -9.90 19.63 10.30
C ALA A 43 -9.22 20.80 9.56
N LYS A 44 -8.54 21.66 10.31
CA LYS A 44 -7.86 22.88 9.82
C LYS A 44 -6.33 22.83 9.86
N GLY A 45 -5.77 21.68 10.21
CA GLY A 45 -4.32 21.42 10.17
C GLY A 45 -3.81 21.25 8.73
N PRO A 46 -2.64 20.59 8.56
CA PRO A 46 -2.12 20.27 7.24
C PRO A 46 -3.15 19.55 6.35
N ASN A 47 -3.37 20.06 5.15
CA ASN A 47 -4.26 19.47 4.15
C ASN A 47 -3.48 19.26 2.85
N THR A 48 -2.99 18.05 2.65
CA THR A 48 -2.15 17.67 1.52
C THR A 48 -2.66 16.39 0.86
N THR A 49 -2.16 16.13 -0.34
CA THR A 49 -2.44 14.89 -1.07
C THR A 49 -1.18 14.49 -1.84
N VAL A 50 -0.69 13.29 -1.52
CA VAL A 50 0.44 12.67 -2.22
C VAL A 50 -0.11 11.87 -3.41
N VAL A 51 0.60 11.88 -4.53
CA VAL A 51 0.27 11.04 -5.70
C VAL A 51 1.55 10.38 -6.19
N THR A 52 1.73 9.12 -5.80
CA THR A 52 2.94 8.33 -6.09
C THR A 52 2.55 6.90 -6.48
N ALA A 53 1.61 6.78 -7.42
CA ALA A 53 1.06 5.51 -7.89
C ALA A 53 0.66 4.60 -6.72
N CYS A 54 1.09 3.33 -6.75
CA CYS A 54 0.75 2.32 -5.75
C CYS A 54 1.28 2.61 -4.34
N ALA A 55 2.28 3.49 -4.21
CA ALA A 55 2.85 3.89 -2.92
C ALA A 55 2.08 5.04 -2.24
N THR A 56 1.06 5.60 -2.89
CA THR A 56 0.32 6.79 -2.43
C THR A 56 -0.18 6.68 -0.98
N GLY A 57 -0.90 5.60 -0.64
CA GLY A 57 -1.42 5.41 0.71
C GLY A 57 -0.31 5.33 1.76
N THR A 58 0.77 4.60 1.46
CA THR A 58 1.90 4.40 2.38
C THR A 58 2.70 5.68 2.59
N HIS A 59 3.00 6.43 1.52
CA HIS A 59 3.62 7.75 1.66
C HIS A 59 2.74 8.71 2.44
N THR A 60 1.43 8.72 2.20
CA THR A 60 0.50 9.60 2.93
C THR A 60 0.51 9.32 4.43
N ILE A 61 0.56 8.04 4.83
CA ILE A 61 0.68 7.63 6.23
C ILE A 61 2.05 8.04 6.80
N GLY A 62 3.14 7.76 6.09
CA GLY A 62 4.49 8.12 6.51
C GLY A 62 4.69 9.64 6.67
N ASP A 63 4.20 10.43 5.73
CA ASP A 63 4.25 11.90 5.77
C ASP A 63 3.44 12.45 6.94
N SER A 64 2.28 11.86 7.23
CA SER A 64 1.43 12.21 8.37
C SER A 64 2.08 11.85 9.70
N PHE A 65 2.72 10.68 9.80
CA PHE A 65 3.55 10.30 10.93
C PHE A 65 4.66 11.33 11.16
N LYS A 66 5.34 11.78 10.11
CA LYS A 66 6.39 12.82 10.22
C LYS A 66 5.86 14.20 10.57
N MET A 67 4.63 14.55 10.18
CA MET A 67 3.97 15.80 10.62
C MET A 67 3.73 15.79 12.13
N ILE A 68 3.21 14.68 12.66
CA ILE A 68 2.99 14.52 14.11
C ILE A 68 4.32 14.52 14.85
N GLN A 69 5.31 13.74 14.37
CA GLN A 69 6.60 13.60 15.03
C GLN A 69 7.37 14.92 15.20
N ARG A 70 7.18 15.89 14.28
CA ARG A 70 7.83 17.21 14.34
C ARG A 70 6.95 18.32 14.93
N GLY A 71 5.75 17.98 15.42
CA GLY A 71 4.86 18.91 16.12
C GLY A 71 4.00 19.79 15.23
N ASP A 72 3.82 19.44 13.95
CA ASP A 72 2.94 20.21 13.03
C ASP A 72 1.45 19.88 13.23
N ALA A 73 1.13 18.74 13.85
CA ALA A 73 -0.24 18.28 14.14
C ALA A 73 -0.27 17.29 15.31
N ASP A 74 -1.36 17.29 16.09
CA ASP A 74 -1.61 16.26 17.10
C ASP A 74 -2.35 15.05 16.53
N VAL A 75 -3.20 15.27 15.52
CA VAL A 75 -4.04 14.24 14.88
C VAL A 75 -4.01 14.42 13.37
N MET A 76 -3.83 13.32 12.63
CA MET A 76 -3.87 13.28 11.17
C MET A 76 -4.87 12.22 10.68
N ILE A 77 -5.71 12.60 9.72
CA ILE A 77 -6.56 11.68 8.96
C ILE A 77 -5.79 11.33 7.69
N CYS A 78 -5.30 10.10 7.56
CA CYS A 78 -4.36 9.73 6.51
C CYS A 78 -4.61 8.35 5.91
N GLY A 79 -4.28 8.15 4.65
CA GLY A 79 -4.49 6.89 3.94
C GLY A 79 -4.52 7.07 2.43
N GLY A 80 -5.30 6.24 1.76
CA GLY A 80 -5.48 6.32 0.31
C GLY A 80 -6.87 5.86 -0.13
N ALA A 81 -7.34 6.41 -1.25
CA ALA A 81 -8.60 6.05 -1.89
C ALA A 81 -8.38 5.98 -3.41
N GLU A 82 -8.97 4.99 -4.05
CA GLU A 82 -8.85 4.77 -5.48
C GLU A 82 -10.15 4.18 -6.04
N SER A 83 -10.56 4.66 -7.21
CA SER A 83 -11.66 4.08 -7.99
C SER A 83 -11.36 4.23 -9.48
N THR A 84 -10.67 3.22 -10.00
CA THR A 84 -10.09 3.22 -11.36
C THR A 84 -10.59 2.04 -12.19
N ILE A 85 -11.56 1.26 -11.72
CA ILE A 85 -12.18 0.20 -12.54
C ILE A 85 -13.08 0.86 -13.60
N ARG A 86 -12.43 1.33 -14.67
CA ARG A 86 -13.02 2.13 -15.76
C ARG A 86 -12.40 1.72 -17.09
N PRO A 87 -13.14 1.80 -18.22
CA PRO A 87 -12.64 1.38 -19.53
C PRO A 87 -11.27 1.96 -19.88
N MET A 88 -11.06 3.26 -19.64
CA MET A 88 -9.78 3.91 -19.94
C MET A 88 -8.59 3.38 -19.11
N ALA A 89 -8.79 3.13 -17.81
CA ALA A 89 -7.73 2.55 -16.97
C ALA A 89 -7.49 1.08 -17.36
N MET A 90 -8.55 0.31 -17.53
CA MET A 90 -8.47 -1.09 -17.96
C MET A 90 -7.71 -1.21 -19.28
N ALA A 91 -8.06 -0.41 -20.29
CA ALA A 91 -7.36 -0.37 -21.57
C ALA A 91 -5.87 -0.02 -21.42
N GLY A 92 -5.54 0.98 -20.59
CA GLY A 92 -4.16 1.35 -20.29
C GLY A 92 -3.36 0.20 -19.69
N PHE A 93 -3.82 -0.36 -18.57
CA PHE A 93 -3.12 -1.43 -17.86
C PHE A 93 -3.06 -2.75 -18.64
N CYS A 94 -4.10 -3.09 -19.40
CA CYS A 94 -4.06 -4.23 -20.33
C CYS A 94 -3.06 -4.00 -21.47
N SER A 95 -3.01 -2.79 -22.05
CA SER A 95 -2.11 -2.49 -23.17
C SER A 95 -0.63 -2.58 -22.77
N MET A 96 -0.31 -2.21 -21.53
CA MET A 96 1.04 -2.37 -20.97
C MET A 96 1.32 -3.77 -20.41
N ARG A 97 0.36 -4.71 -20.53
CA ARG A 97 0.47 -6.10 -20.07
C ARG A 97 0.78 -6.26 -18.58
N ALA A 98 0.27 -5.34 -17.75
CA ALA A 98 0.49 -5.40 -16.30
C ALA A 98 -0.57 -6.27 -15.58
N MET A 99 -1.69 -6.51 -16.23
CA MET A 99 -2.81 -7.26 -15.66
C MET A 99 -2.77 -8.75 -15.98
N SER A 100 -3.28 -9.55 -15.05
CA SER A 100 -3.52 -10.97 -15.26
C SER A 100 -4.47 -11.19 -16.45
N VAL A 101 -4.21 -12.23 -17.24
CA VAL A 101 -5.06 -12.67 -18.34
C VAL A 101 -5.81 -13.96 -18.03
N ARG A 102 -5.76 -14.42 -16.77
CA ARG A 102 -6.50 -15.60 -16.27
C ARG A 102 -8.00 -15.31 -16.13
N ASN A 103 -8.67 -15.11 -17.26
CA ASN A 103 -10.08 -14.78 -17.32
C ASN A 103 -11.00 -15.98 -17.04
N ASP A 104 -10.53 -17.21 -17.29
CA ASP A 104 -11.33 -18.43 -17.09
C ASP A 104 -11.41 -18.87 -15.62
N GLU A 105 -10.47 -18.43 -14.77
CA GLU A 105 -10.42 -18.71 -13.34
C GLU A 105 -10.18 -17.43 -12.51
N PRO A 106 -11.10 -16.44 -12.54
CA PRO A 106 -10.86 -15.12 -11.96
C PRO A 106 -10.62 -15.17 -10.45
N GLN A 107 -11.19 -16.14 -9.72
CA GLN A 107 -10.94 -16.33 -8.29
C GLN A 107 -9.50 -16.75 -7.95
N LYS A 108 -8.75 -17.24 -8.95
CA LYS A 108 -7.35 -17.67 -8.82
C LYS A 108 -6.36 -16.72 -9.49
N ALA A 109 -6.84 -15.64 -10.09
CA ALA A 109 -6.02 -14.74 -10.91
C ALA A 109 -4.98 -13.96 -10.08
N SER A 110 -5.34 -13.48 -8.89
CA SER A 110 -4.35 -12.91 -7.98
C SER A 110 -3.71 -14.03 -7.17
N ARG A 111 -2.45 -14.33 -7.48
CA ARG A 111 -1.65 -15.41 -6.90
C ARG A 111 -0.20 -14.97 -6.67
N PRO A 112 0.02 -14.00 -5.75
CA PRO A 112 1.36 -13.52 -5.45
C PRO A 112 2.31 -14.67 -5.10
N PHE A 113 3.54 -14.59 -5.60
CA PHE A 113 4.63 -15.57 -5.38
C PHE A 113 4.42 -16.98 -5.96
N ASP A 114 3.28 -17.25 -6.61
CA ASP A 114 3.00 -18.50 -7.32
C ASP A 114 3.72 -18.52 -8.68
N VAL A 115 4.24 -19.67 -9.11
CA VAL A 115 4.98 -19.80 -10.38
C VAL A 115 4.13 -19.44 -11.59
N ASP A 116 2.80 -19.61 -11.51
CA ASP A 116 1.86 -19.37 -12.61
C ASP A 116 1.22 -17.97 -12.56
N ARG A 117 1.81 -17.03 -11.81
CA ARG A 117 1.37 -15.63 -11.78
C ARG A 117 1.68 -14.92 -13.10
N ASP A 118 0.75 -14.10 -13.59
CA ASP A 118 0.84 -13.50 -14.92
C ASP A 118 0.52 -11.99 -14.94
N GLY A 119 0.26 -11.38 -13.78
CA GLY A 119 -0.06 -9.96 -13.64
C GLY A 119 -0.96 -9.70 -12.45
N PHE A 120 -1.18 -8.41 -12.15
CA PHE A 120 -2.06 -8.05 -11.03
C PHE A 120 -3.54 -8.12 -11.44
N VAL A 121 -4.43 -8.25 -10.45
CA VAL A 121 -5.88 -8.09 -10.60
C VAL A 121 -6.26 -6.72 -10.07
N MET A 122 -6.90 -5.87 -10.86
CA MET A 122 -7.24 -4.50 -10.43
C MET A 122 -8.37 -4.52 -9.39
N GLY A 123 -8.17 -3.79 -8.29
CA GLY A 123 -9.19 -3.52 -7.27
C GLY A 123 -9.45 -2.02 -7.12
N GLU A 124 -10.46 -1.69 -6.31
CA GLU A 124 -10.75 -0.32 -5.88
C GLU A 124 -11.19 -0.29 -4.41
N GLY A 125 -11.11 0.88 -3.78
CA GLY A 125 -11.49 1.04 -2.38
C GLY A 125 -10.75 2.16 -1.69
N ALA A 126 -10.81 2.17 -0.36
CA ALA A 126 -10.10 3.12 0.47
C ALA A 126 -9.70 2.50 1.81
N GLY A 127 -8.55 2.91 2.34
CA GLY A 127 -8.11 2.60 3.69
C GLY A 127 -7.59 3.86 4.35
N VAL A 128 -8.10 4.15 5.55
CA VAL A 128 -7.81 5.39 6.28
C VAL A 128 -7.51 5.05 7.74
N LEU A 129 -6.50 5.72 8.28
CA LEU A 129 -6.10 5.69 9.68
C LEU A 129 -6.33 7.07 10.32
N ILE A 130 -6.57 7.05 11.62
CA ILE A 130 -6.39 8.22 12.47
C ILE A 130 -5.06 8.03 13.18
N LEU A 131 -4.05 8.80 12.79
CA LEU A 131 -2.79 8.88 13.52
C LEU A 131 -2.85 10.01 14.53
N GLU A 132 -2.23 9.81 15.68
CA GLU A 132 -2.31 10.72 16.80
C GLU A 132 -1.01 10.69 17.59
N SER A 133 -0.62 11.83 18.17
CA SER A 133 0.50 11.85 19.12
C SER A 133 0.13 11.01 20.35
N LEU A 134 1.10 10.24 20.86
CA LEU A 134 0.85 9.31 21.97
C LEU A 134 0.31 10.04 23.20
N GLU A 135 0.92 11.17 23.56
CA GLU A 135 0.50 12.00 24.69
C GLU A 135 -0.97 12.47 24.56
N HIS A 136 -1.37 12.90 23.36
CA HIS A 136 -2.75 13.36 23.11
C HIS A 136 -3.73 12.17 23.15
N ALA A 137 -3.36 11.03 22.56
CA ALA A 137 -4.17 9.80 22.59
C ALA A 137 -4.39 9.29 24.02
N GLU A 138 -3.33 9.23 24.84
CA GLU A 138 -3.38 8.80 26.23
C GLU A 138 -4.18 9.77 27.09
N ALA A 139 -4.00 11.08 26.93
CA ALA A 139 -4.72 12.10 27.69
C ALA A 139 -6.24 12.01 27.53
N ARG A 140 -6.72 11.59 26.36
CA ARG A 140 -8.16 11.39 26.08
C ARG A 140 -8.62 9.94 26.25
N GLY A 141 -7.75 9.01 26.65
CA GLY A 141 -8.06 7.59 26.80
C GLY A 141 -8.45 6.91 25.49
N ALA A 142 -7.77 7.24 24.39
CA ALA A 142 -8.01 6.64 23.08
C ALA A 142 -7.67 5.14 23.05
N HIS A 143 -8.41 4.38 22.24
CA HIS A 143 -8.00 3.01 21.91
C HIS A 143 -6.86 3.04 20.89
N ILE A 144 -5.70 2.47 21.25
CA ILE A 144 -4.51 2.44 20.40
C ILE A 144 -4.40 1.04 19.77
N TYR A 145 -4.38 0.98 18.44
CA TYR A 145 -4.23 -0.27 17.69
C TYR A 145 -2.77 -0.72 17.58
N ALA A 146 -1.90 0.22 17.23
CA ALA A 146 -0.47 0.04 17.03
C ALA A 146 0.22 1.42 17.00
N GLU A 147 1.53 1.43 17.18
CA GLU A 147 2.39 2.60 17.02
C GLU A 147 3.05 2.59 15.64
N VAL A 148 2.97 3.68 14.88
CA VAL A 148 3.82 3.85 13.69
C VAL A 148 5.18 4.35 14.17
N ILE A 149 6.24 3.56 13.97
CA ILE A 149 7.56 3.83 14.55
C ILE A 149 8.65 4.08 13.51
N GLY A 150 8.41 3.74 12.23
CA GLY A 150 9.39 3.94 11.17
C GLY A 150 8.76 4.19 9.82
N TYR A 151 9.41 5.03 9.03
CA TYR A 151 9.04 5.34 7.66
C TYR A 151 10.29 5.44 6.78
N GLY A 152 10.28 4.69 5.68
CA GLY A 152 11.28 4.71 4.63
C GLY A 152 10.65 5.09 3.30
N MET A 153 11.40 5.86 2.52
CA MET A 153 11.05 6.18 1.14
C MET A 153 12.29 6.22 0.26
N SER A 154 12.20 5.71 -0.96
CA SER A 154 13.30 5.75 -1.93
C SER A 154 12.78 5.85 -3.37
N GLY A 155 13.68 6.25 -4.28
CA GLY A 155 13.46 6.21 -5.71
C GLY A 155 14.28 5.12 -6.39
N ASP A 156 13.73 4.52 -7.45
CA ASP A 156 14.46 3.55 -8.27
C ASP A 156 15.42 4.22 -9.25
N ALA A 157 14.98 5.29 -9.92
CA ALA A 157 15.72 5.96 -10.99
C ALA A 157 16.26 5.00 -12.08
N HIS A 158 15.50 3.92 -12.35
CA HIS A 158 15.94 2.80 -13.18
C HIS A 158 15.10 2.64 -14.45
N HIS A 159 13.80 2.35 -14.29
CA HIS A 159 12.87 2.17 -15.39
C HIS A 159 11.49 2.76 -15.03
N MET A 160 10.65 3.04 -16.04
CA MET A 160 9.33 3.63 -15.81
C MET A 160 8.38 2.68 -15.04
N THR A 161 8.47 1.37 -15.32
CA THR A 161 7.54 0.36 -14.81
C THR A 161 8.22 -0.86 -14.18
N GLU A 162 9.54 -0.99 -14.33
CA GLU A 162 10.29 -2.12 -13.78
C GLU A 162 11.05 -1.66 -12.53
N PRO A 163 11.03 -2.44 -11.44
CA PRO A 163 11.68 -2.05 -10.20
C PRO A 163 13.21 -2.11 -10.32
N ASP A 164 13.89 -1.17 -9.67
CA ASP A 164 15.33 -1.27 -9.39
C ASP A 164 15.59 -2.42 -8.40
N PRO A 165 16.58 -3.30 -8.64
CA PRO A 165 16.89 -4.41 -7.72
C PRO A 165 17.19 -3.97 -6.28
N ASP A 166 17.66 -2.73 -6.08
CA ASP A 166 18.09 -2.22 -4.78
C ASP A 166 17.11 -1.20 -4.16
N GLY A 167 16.19 -0.63 -4.94
CA GLY A 167 15.30 0.47 -4.51
C GLY A 167 14.43 0.11 -3.31
N ALA A 168 13.73 -1.00 -3.40
CA ALA A 168 12.93 -1.57 -2.33
C ALA A 168 13.78 -1.90 -1.08
N ALA A 169 14.99 -2.45 -1.25
CA ALA A 169 15.88 -2.74 -0.13
C ALA A 169 16.37 -1.45 0.57
N ARG A 170 16.72 -0.41 -0.20
CA ARG A 170 17.03 0.92 0.35
C ARG A 170 15.86 1.45 1.17
N CYS A 171 14.64 1.31 0.66
CA CYS A 171 13.43 1.77 1.32
C CYS A 171 13.21 1.08 2.68
N MET A 172 13.25 -0.25 2.72
CA MET A 172 13.08 -1.01 3.97
C MET A 172 14.20 -0.71 4.97
N LYS A 173 15.47 -0.61 4.52
CA LYS A 173 16.60 -0.21 5.38
C LYS A 173 16.42 1.18 5.97
N MET A 174 15.86 2.13 5.21
CA MET A 174 15.56 3.48 5.72
C MET A 174 14.46 3.45 6.78
N ALA A 175 13.41 2.64 6.59
CA ALA A 175 12.35 2.48 7.58
C ALA A 175 12.88 1.86 8.88
N LEU A 176 13.71 0.81 8.78
CA LEU A 176 14.39 0.18 9.93
C LEU A 176 15.26 1.17 10.68
N ARG A 177 16.07 1.95 9.97
CA ARG A 177 16.91 3.00 10.57
C ARG A 177 16.08 4.08 11.28
N ASP A 178 14.97 4.49 10.70
CA ASP A 178 14.06 5.48 11.28
C ASP A 178 13.42 4.94 12.57
N ALA A 179 13.02 3.67 12.57
CA ALA A 179 12.53 2.95 13.75
C ALA A 179 13.62 2.61 14.77
N LYS A 180 14.90 2.77 14.41
CA LYS A 180 16.08 2.33 15.19
C LYS A 180 16.03 0.84 15.52
N LEU A 181 15.64 0.02 14.55
CA LEU A 181 15.54 -1.43 14.66
C LEU A 181 16.56 -2.13 13.77
N GLU A 182 17.03 -3.28 14.25
CA GLU A 182 17.76 -4.24 13.43
C GLU A 182 16.75 -5.14 12.67
N PRO A 183 17.14 -5.73 11.51
CA PRO A 183 16.24 -6.56 10.71
C PRO A 183 15.58 -7.72 11.49
N GLU A 184 16.29 -8.31 12.45
CA GLU A 184 15.82 -9.41 13.30
C GLU A 184 14.65 -9.02 14.22
N SER A 185 14.37 -7.72 14.36
CA SER A 185 13.26 -7.23 15.19
C SER A 185 11.91 -7.25 14.48
N ILE A 186 11.85 -7.61 13.19
CA ILE A 186 10.62 -7.68 12.40
C ILE A 186 10.09 -9.11 12.40
N ASP A 187 8.83 -9.27 12.81
CA ASP A 187 8.15 -10.57 12.88
C ASP A 187 7.34 -10.87 11.61
N TYR A 188 6.85 -9.81 10.95
CA TYR A 188 5.94 -9.92 9.81
C TYR A 188 6.14 -8.81 8.77
N ILE A 189 6.05 -9.20 7.49
CA ILE A 189 6.08 -8.33 6.32
C ILE A 189 4.76 -8.48 5.56
N ASN A 190 3.94 -7.43 5.54
CA ASN A 190 2.89 -7.28 4.52
C ASN A 190 3.55 -6.77 3.23
N ALA A 191 3.76 -7.69 2.30
CA ALA A 191 4.48 -7.43 1.06
C ALA A 191 3.66 -6.57 0.09
N HIS A 192 4.35 -5.93 -0.85
CA HIS A 192 3.68 -5.32 -1.99
C HIS A 192 3.02 -6.39 -2.85
N GLY A 193 3.70 -7.50 -3.15
CA GLY A 193 3.17 -8.77 -3.69
C GLY A 193 2.03 -8.61 -4.68
N THR A 194 2.34 -8.11 -5.88
CA THR A 194 1.33 -7.72 -6.87
C THR A 194 0.86 -8.86 -7.76
N SER A 195 1.42 -10.06 -7.61
CA SER A 195 1.18 -11.19 -8.53
C SER A 195 1.77 -10.94 -9.93
N THR A 196 2.81 -10.10 -10.01
CA THR A 196 3.56 -9.87 -11.25
C THR A 196 4.85 -10.70 -11.25
N PRO A 197 5.27 -11.28 -12.40
CA PRO A 197 6.48 -12.09 -12.46
C PRO A 197 7.72 -11.37 -11.95
N VAL A 198 7.95 -10.14 -12.42
CA VAL A 198 9.12 -9.32 -12.07
C VAL A 198 9.00 -8.73 -10.66
N GLY A 199 7.83 -8.20 -10.29
CA GLY A 199 7.63 -7.52 -9.02
C GLY A 199 7.86 -8.44 -7.82
N ASP A 200 7.24 -9.62 -7.82
CA ASP A 200 7.31 -10.55 -6.69
C ASP A 200 8.73 -11.14 -6.49
N LYS A 201 9.47 -11.37 -7.60
CA LYS A 201 10.90 -11.79 -7.55
C LYS A 201 11.81 -10.68 -7.03
N SER A 202 11.60 -9.47 -7.53
CA SER A 202 12.37 -8.30 -7.11
C SER A 202 12.14 -8.01 -5.62
N GLU A 203 10.89 -8.04 -5.17
CA GLU A 203 10.57 -7.85 -3.74
C GLU A 203 11.17 -8.95 -2.86
N THR A 204 11.11 -10.22 -3.29
CA THR A 204 11.78 -11.32 -2.57
C THR A 204 13.27 -11.07 -2.43
N THR A 205 13.93 -10.66 -3.52
CA THR A 205 15.36 -10.33 -3.51
C THR A 205 15.65 -9.15 -2.59
N ALA A 206 14.81 -8.11 -2.61
CA ALA A 206 14.95 -6.94 -1.74
C ALA A 206 14.78 -7.29 -0.26
N ILE A 207 13.88 -8.21 0.08
CA ILE A 207 13.70 -8.73 1.45
C ILE A 207 14.98 -9.47 1.86
N LYS A 208 15.51 -10.38 1.04
CA LYS A 208 16.79 -11.06 1.31
C LYS A 208 17.95 -10.08 1.50
N ASN A 209 18.06 -9.06 0.65
CA ASN A 209 19.10 -8.03 0.73
C ASN A 209 18.98 -7.11 1.96
N THR A 210 17.79 -7.05 2.58
CA THR A 210 17.51 -6.24 3.77
C THR A 210 17.68 -7.04 5.05
N PHE A 211 17.16 -8.26 5.07
CA PHE A 211 17.05 -9.10 6.26
C PHE A 211 18.12 -10.19 6.37
N GLY A 212 18.93 -10.42 5.33
CA GLY A 212 19.96 -11.45 5.33
C GLY A 212 19.38 -12.82 5.68
N GLU A 213 20.00 -13.52 6.62
CA GLU A 213 19.51 -14.83 7.11
C GLU A 213 18.13 -14.75 7.79
N HIS A 214 17.76 -13.59 8.35
CA HIS A 214 16.44 -13.40 8.96
C HIS A 214 15.30 -13.41 7.91
N ALA A 215 15.60 -13.19 6.63
CA ALA A 215 14.61 -13.24 5.55
C ALA A 215 13.86 -14.59 5.49
N TYR A 216 14.54 -15.68 5.87
CA TYR A 216 13.95 -17.03 5.88
C TYR A 216 13.22 -17.38 7.18
N LYS A 217 13.19 -16.46 8.15
CA LYS A 217 12.51 -16.63 9.45
C LYS A 217 11.31 -15.71 9.60
N VAL A 218 11.38 -14.50 9.03
CA VAL A 218 10.27 -13.54 9.04
C VAL A 218 9.12 -14.06 8.20
N ALA A 219 7.89 -13.94 8.72
CA ALA A 219 6.70 -14.29 7.94
C ALA A 219 6.42 -13.18 6.91
N VAL A 220 6.04 -13.57 5.70
CA VAL A 220 5.66 -12.66 4.62
C VAL A 220 4.25 -13.02 4.18
N SER A 221 3.41 -12.07 3.81
CA SER A 221 2.19 -12.38 3.05
C SER A 221 1.82 -11.24 2.11
N SER A 222 1.04 -11.54 1.08
CA SER A 222 0.38 -10.51 0.27
C SER A 222 -1.13 -10.61 0.41
N THR A 223 -1.70 -9.60 1.05
CA THR A 223 -3.15 -9.45 1.18
C THR A 223 -3.83 -9.07 -0.14
N LYS A 224 -3.06 -8.62 -1.15
CA LYS A 224 -3.54 -8.39 -2.52
C LYS A 224 -4.02 -9.67 -3.19
N SER A 225 -3.59 -10.85 -2.72
CA SER A 225 -4.15 -12.14 -3.12
C SER A 225 -5.67 -12.21 -2.92
N MET A 226 -6.21 -11.49 -1.92
CA MET A 226 -7.64 -11.44 -1.61
C MET A 226 -8.30 -10.14 -2.08
N THR A 227 -7.63 -9.01 -1.93
CA THR A 227 -8.21 -7.68 -2.22
C THR A 227 -8.02 -7.26 -3.68
N GLY A 228 -7.17 -7.94 -4.44
CA GLY A 228 -6.59 -7.41 -5.66
C GLY A 228 -5.66 -6.24 -5.38
N HIS A 229 -5.24 -5.55 -6.43
CA HIS A 229 -4.38 -4.39 -6.31
C HIS A 229 -5.19 -3.09 -6.40
N LEU A 230 -5.41 -2.46 -5.26
CA LEU A 230 -6.17 -1.20 -5.11
C LEU A 230 -5.36 0.07 -5.48
N LEU A 231 -4.26 -0.08 -6.24
CA LEU A 231 -3.36 0.99 -6.66
C LEU A 231 -3.04 1.97 -5.51
N GLY A 232 -3.41 3.25 -5.62
CA GLY A 232 -3.09 4.26 -4.61
C GLY A 232 -3.73 4.04 -3.24
N ALA A 233 -4.81 3.26 -3.14
CA ALA A 233 -5.46 2.91 -1.87
C ALA A 233 -4.84 1.71 -1.16
N ALA A 234 -4.02 0.90 -1.85
CA ALA A 234 -3.48 -0.35 -1.33
C ALA A 234 -2.74 -0.15 0.00
N GLY A 235 -1.81 0.81 0.06
CA GLY A 235 -1.05 1.11 1.27
C GLY A 235 -1.90 1.51 2.48
N GLY A 236 -3.04 2.18 2.25
CA GLY A 236 -3.97 2.53 3.32
C GLY A 236 -4.70 1.31 3.89
N VAL A 237 -5.19 0.43 3.02
CA VAL A 237 -5.89 -0.80 3.42
C VAL A 237 -4.91 -1.78 4.09
N GLU A 238 -3.71 -1.92 3.54
CA GLU A 238 -2.66 -2.79 4.05
C GLU A 238 -2.16 -2.33 5.43
N ALA A 239 -2.09 -1.02 5.67
CA ALA A 239 -1.76 -0.46 6.98
C ALA A 239 -2.84 -0.74 8.04
N VAL A 240 -4.12 -0.69 7.67
CA VAL A 240 -5.23 -1.13 8.57
C VAL A 240 -5.07 -2.62 8.91
N ILE A 241 -4.81 -3.46 7.90
CA ILE A 241 -4.58 -4.90 8.13
C ILE A 241 -3.36 -5.14 9.01
N LEU A 242 -2.28 -4.38 8.83
CA LEU A 242 -1.06 -4.47 9.63
C LEU A 242 -1.34 -4.15 11.11
N ALA A 243 -2.08 -3.07 11.39
CA ALA A 243 -2.48 -2.70 12.75
C ALA A 243 -3.36 -3.78 13.40
N LEU A 244 -4.31 -4.35 12.66
CA LEU A 244 -5.14 -5.46 13.14
C LEU A 244 -4.36 -6.76 13.33
N THR A 245 -3.31 -7.00 12.53
CA THR A 245 -2.40 -8.14 12.69
C THR A 245 -1.66 -8.03 14.03
N LEU A 246 -1.11 -6.86 14.34
CA LEU A 246 -0.42 -6.59 15.61
C LEU A 246 -1.35 -6.70 16.83
N GLN A 247 -2.59 -6.21 16.70
CA GLN A 247 -3.57 -6.28 17.77
C GLN A 247 -4.02 -7.72 18.04
N ASN A 248 -4.32 -8.49 17.00
CA ASN A 248 -4.97 -9.79 17.12
C ASN A 248 -4.00 -10.98 17.11
N GLY A 249 -2.75 -10.77 16.70
CA GLY A 249 -1.75 -11.83 16.54
C GLY A 249 -2.10 -12.83 15.43
N VAL A 250 -2.79 -12.39 14.38
CA VAL A 250 -3.19 -13.24 13.25
C VAL A 250 -2.65 -12.66 11.96
N ILE A 251 -1.74 -13.38 11.31
CA ILE A 251 -1.23 -13.06 9.97
C ILE A 251 -2.22 -13.61 8.93
N ALA A 252 -2.73 -12.71 8.08
CA ALA A 252 -3.57 -13.09 6.95
C ALA A 252 -2.76 -13.89 5.92
N PRO A 253 -3.37 -14.86 5.21
CA PRO A 253 -2.64 -15.68 4.27
C PRO A 253 -2.42 -14.98 2.92
N THR A 254 -1.44 -15.49 2.18
CA THR A 254 -1.42 -15.35 0.72
C THR A 254 -2.26 -16.48 0.12
N ILE A 255 -3.49 -16.18 -0.33
CA ILE A 255 -4.34 -17.19 -0.98
C ILE A 255 -3.87 -17.44 -2.43
N ASN A 256 -4.33 -18.54 -3.03
CA ASN A 256 -4.02 -18.96 -4.40
C ASN A 256 -2.53 -19.27 -4.65
N LEU A 257 -1.74 -19.48 -3.59
CA LEU A 257 -0.35 -19.94 -3.68
C LEU A 257 -0.36 -21.47 -3.69
N ASP A 258 -0.53 -22.04 -4.89
CA ASP A 258 -0.66 -23.48 -5.13
C ASP A 258 0.71 -24.12 -5.38
N ASN A 259 1.54 -23.42 -6.17
CA ASN A 259 2.86 -23.83 -6.62
C ASN A 259 3.85 -22.68 -6.39
N GLN A 260 4.48 -22.67 -5.22
CA GLN A 260 5.45 -21.63 -4.88
C GLN A 260 6.61 -21.59 -5.88
N ASP A 261 6.90 -20.39 -6.42
CA ASP A 261 7.99 -20.17 -7.36
C ASP A 261 9.34 -20.44 -6.68
N PRO A 262 10.25 -21.26 -7.25
CA PRO A 262 11.57 -21.50 -6.67
C PRO A 262 12.44 -20.24 -6.50
N GLU A 263 12.16 -19.16 -7.23
CA GLU A 263 12.82 -17.85 -7.06
C GLU A 263 12.15 -16.97 -5.97
N CYS A 264 10.93 -17.34 -5.55
CA CYS A 264 10.22 -16.79 -4.41
C CYS A 264 10.15 -17.86 -3.33
N ASP A 265 11.22 -18.03 -2.55
CA ASP A 265 11.47 -19.15 -1.63
C ASP A 265 11.34 -18.79 -0.13
N LEU A 266 10.75 -17.63 0.20
CA LEU A 266 10.49 -17.24 1.58
C LEU A 266 9.19 -17.87 2.12
N ASP A 267 8.89 -17.61 3.39
CA ASP A 267 7.64 -18.05 4.02
C ASP A 267 6.49 -17.06 3.76
N TYR A 268 5.70 -17.31 2.71
CA TYR A 268 4.60 -16.43 2.28
C TYR A 268 3.25 -16.68 2.95
N VAL A 269 3.21 -17.47 4.03
CA VAL A 269 1.98 -17.84 4.75
C VAL A 269 0.88 -18.32 3.78
N PRO A 270 1.11 -19.42 3.03
CA PRO A 270 0.22 -19.84 1.96
C PRO A 270 -1.14 -20.33 2.48
N ASN A 271 -2.22 -19.82 1.89
CA ASN A 271 -3.61 -20.29 1.93
C ASN A 271 -4.33 -20.30 3.29
N VAL A 272 -3.63 -20.44 4.41
CA VAL A 272 -4.22 -20.56 5.75
C VAL A 272 -3.67 -19.46 6.66
N PRO A 273 -4.54 -18.69 7.35
CA PRO A 273 -4.08 -17.68 8.30
C PRO A 273 -3.23 -18.32 9.40
N ARG A 274 -2.25 -17.57 9.91
CA ARG A 274 -1.34 -18.05 10.94
C ARG A 274 -1.49 -17.24 12.22
N GLN A 275 -1.75 -17.91 13.34
CA GLN A 275 -1.61 -17.30 14.65
C GLN A 275 -0.11 -17.13 14.97
N ALA A 276 0.32 -15.92 15.33
CA ALA A 276 1.70 -15.60 15.69
C ALA A 276 1.74 -14.44 16.70
N ASP A 277 2.75 -14.41 17.57
CA ASP A 277 3.01 -13.24 18.43
C ASP A 277 3.74 -12.17 17.62
N VAL A 278 3.00 -11.41 16.82
CA VAL A 278 3.54 -10.32 16.01
C VAL A 278 3.65 -9.07 16.88
N ARG A 279 4.88 -8.63 17.17
CA ARG A 279 5.16 -7.43 17.97
C ARG A 279 5.61 -6.27 17.11
N THR A 280 6.32 -6.55 16.02
CA THR A 280 6.72 -5.54 15.04
C THR A 280 6.51 -6.06 13.62
N ALA A 281 5.91 -5.24 12.78
CA ALA A 281 5.65 -5.59 11.39
C ALA A 281 5.85 -4.39 10.47
N LEU A 282 6.09 -4.67 9.18
CA LEU A 282 6.20 -3.63 8.16
C LEU A 282 5.22 -3.87 7.02
N SER A 283 4.86 -2.79 6.31
CA SER A 283 4.07 -2.84 5.09
C SER A 283 4.83 -2.17 3.96
N ASN A 284 4.94 -2.87 2.83
CA ASN A 284 5.64 -2.40 1.64
C ASN A 284 4.69 -1.91 0.56
N SER A 285 5.10 -0.86 -0.16
CA SER A 285 4.43 -0.40 -1.38
C SER A 285 5.45 0.10 -2.38
N PHE A 286 5.62 -0.63 -3.48
CA PHE A 286 6.61 -0.35 -4.51
C PHE A 286 5.90 -0.03 -5.82
N GLY A 287 5.55 1.25 -5.99
CA GLY A 287 4.72 1.72 -7.09
C GLY A 287 5.49 2.01 -8.37
N PHE A 288 4.76 1.93 -9.50
CA PHE A 288 5.24 2.38 -10.80
C PHE A 288 5.81 3.81 -10.74
N GLY A 289 6.78 4.09 -11.61
CA GLY A 289 7.60 5.30 -11.53
C GLY A 289 8.75 5.20 -10.52
N GLY A 290 8.93 4.03 -9.89
CA GLY A 290 10.01 3.78 -8.95
C GLY A 290 9.78 4.43 -7.58
N HIS A 291 8.51 4.49 -7.15
CA HIS A 291 8.13 5.07 -5.86
C HIS A 291 8.08 3.98 -4.80
N ASN A 292 9.08 3.93 -3.92
CA ASN A 292 9.12 2.94 -2.84
C ASN A 292 8.77 3.58 -1.51
N ALA A 293 7.87 2.94 -0.78
CA ALA A 293 7.48 3.34 0.56
C ALA A 293 7.36 2.11 1.48
N THR A 294 7.88 2.23 2.69
CA THR A 294 7.75 1.23 3.75
C THR A 294 7.40 1.93 5.05
N ILE A 295 6.38 1.45 5.75
CA ILE A 295 6.08 1.85 7.13
C ILE A 295 6.29 0.67 8.07
N ILE A 296 6.73 0.95 9.30
CA ILE A 296 6.88 -0.03 10.38
C ILE A 296 5.91 0.33 11.48
N MET A 297 5.14 -0.67 11.92
CA MET A 297 4.26 -0.57 13.08
C MET A 297 4.69 -1.53 14.18
N LYS A 298 4.49 -1.12 15.42
CA LYS A 298 4.75 -1.90 16.62
C LYS A 298 3.48 -2.04 17.43
N LYS A 299 3.30 -3.20 18.06
CA LYS A 299 2.22 -3.44 19.01
C LYS A 299 2.35 -2.49 20.20
N TYR A 300 1.26 -1.81 20.54
CA TYR A 300 1.21 -0.94 21.72
C TYR A 300 1.09 -1.78 23.00
N GLU A 301 1.90 -1.46 24.00
CA GLU A 301 1.88 -2.05 25.34
C GLU A 301 1.74 -0.90 26.33
N ALA A 302 0.63 -0.90 27.10
CA ALA A 302 0.31 0.14 28.08
C ALA A 302 1.13 0.01 29.37
#